data_AF-A0A2W6C0T6-F1
#
_entry.id   AF-A0A2W6C0T6-F1
#
_cell.length_a   1.000
_cell.length_b   1.000
_cell.length_c   1.000
_cell.angle_alpha   90.00
_cell.angle_beta   90.00
_cell.angle_gamma   90.00
#
_symmetry.space_group_name_H-M   'P 1'
#
loop_
_entity.id
_entity.type
_entity.pdbx_description
1 polymer ?
#
loop_
_entity_poly.entity_id
_entity_poly.type
_entity_poly.pdbx_seq_one_letter_code
_entity_poly.pdbx_strand_id
1 'polypeptide(L)'
;METTIKAPIEAAAAALATAAALPMTATDEETLTLVRGLAQIARHLGELTAAARDRWSAWGTVTPHLQQAEALAADTTRCLSHAAGIYTFNTTRPDTTILRLASTGTARPAA
;
A
#
# COMPACT_ATOMS: atom_id res chain seq x y z
N MET A 1 -15.92 -6.18 25.13
CA MET A 1 -16.01 -5.72 23.73
C MET A 1 -14.99 -4.61 23.38
N GLU A 2 -14.29 -4.02 24.35
CA GLU A 2 -13.21 -3.03 24.12
C GLU A 2 -11.93 -3.60 23.47
N THR A 3 -11.69 -4.90 23.57
CA THR A 3 -10.43 -5.52 23.11
C THR A 3 -10.33 -5.66 21.59
N THR A 4 -11.45 -5.76 20.87
CA THR A 4 -11.46 -6.04 19.42
C THR A 4 -10.95 -4.87 18.57
N ILE A 5 -11.11 -3.63 19.04
CA ILE A 5 -10.75 -2.40 18.27
C ILE A 5 -9.31 -1.96 18.55
N LYS A 6 -8.74 -2.38 19.69
CA LYS A 6 -7.40 -1.96 20.12
C LYS A 6 -6.28 -2.47 19.19
N ALA A 7 -6.36 -3.74 18.79
CA ALA A 7 -5.32 -4.36 17.97
C ALA A 7 -5.17 -3.74 16.55
N PRO A 8 -6.25 -3.46 15.79
CA PRO A 8 -6.15 -2.76 14.51
C PRO A 8 -5.58 -1.34 14.63
N ILE A 9 -5.94 -0.62 15.71
CA ILE A 9 -5.44 0.74 15.96
C ILE A 9 -3.95 0.73 16.27
N GLU A 10 -3.49 -0.18 17.13
CA GLU A 10 -2.06 -0.31 17.45
C GLU A 10 -1.23 -0.70 16.22
N ALA A 11 -1.74 -1.61 15.38
CA ALA A 11 -1.10 -2.01 14.13
C ALA A 11 -1.01 -0.86 13.12
N ALA A 12 -2.09 -0.08 12.96
CA ALA A 12 -2.10 1.09 12.10
C ALA A 12 -1.15 2.20 12.60
N ALA A 13 -1.11 2.44 13.91
CA ALA A 13 -0.21 3.42 14.52
C ALA A 13 1.27 3.05 14.34
N ALA A 14 1.62 1.77 14.53
CA ALA A 14 2.97 1.28 14.30
C ALA A 14 3.38 1.44 12.84
N ALA A 15 2.52 1.07 11.89
CA ALA A 15 2.80 1.23 10.46
C ALA A 15 2.94 2.70 10.04
N LEU A 16 2.14 3.61 10.62
CA LEU A 16 2.23 5.04 10.36
C LEU A 16 3.55 5.64 10.89
N ALA A 17 3.97 5.23 12.09
CA ALA A 17 5.24 5.65 12.66
C ALA A 17 6.43 5.22 11.80
N THR A 18 6.42 3.98 11.29
CA THR A 18 7.42 3.51 10.33
C THR A 18 7.40 4.32 9.04
N ALA A 19 6.21 4.64 8.52
CA ALA A 19 6.07 5.42 7.31
C ALA A 19 6.58 6.86 7.44
N ALA A 20 6.30 7.51 8.58
CA ALA A 20 6.72 8.88 8.86
C ALA A 20 8.22 9.02 9.14
N ALA A 21 8.90 7.92 9.52
CA ALA A 21 10.32 7.91 9.83
C ALA A 21 11.22 7.76 8.60
N LEU A 22 10.67 7.54 7.40
CA LEU A 22 11.47 7.27 6.20
C LEU A 22 12.14 8.57 5.67
N PRO A 23 13.47 8.65 5.59
CA PRO A 23 14.15 9.79 4.98
C PRO A 23 13.96 9.81 3.44
N MET A 24 14.06 11.00 2.83
CA MET A 24 13.96 11.19 1.37
C MET A 24 15.05 10.45 0.54
N THR A 25 16.00 9.80 1.19
CA THR A 25 17.07 8.99 0.58
C THR A 25 16.76 7.49 0.60
N ALA A 26 15.50 7.12 0.74
CA ALA A 26 15.07 5.74 0.89
C ALA A 26 15.51 4.87 -0.30
N THR A 27 16.09 3.72 0.01
CA THR A 27 16.40 2.65 -0.92
C THR A 27 15.13 2.04 -1.50
N ASP A 28 15.30 1.21 -2.54
CA ASP A 28 14.16 0.55 -3.17
C ASP A 28 13.40 -0.37 -2.20
N GLU A 29 14.11 -1.05 -1.33
CA GLU A 29 13.53 -1.94 -0.32
C GLU A 29 12.76 -1.16 0.76
N GLU A 30 13.29 -0.02 1.19
CA GLU A 30 12.61 0.89 2.13
C GLU A 30 11.35 1.50 1.52
N THR A 31 11.41 1.89 0.24
CA THR A 31 10.24 2.38 -0.52
C THR A 31 9.16 1.32 -0.63
N LEU A 32 9.54 0.08 -0.95
CA LEU A 32 8.59 -1.04 -1.02
C LEU A 32 7.96 -1.36 0.35
N THR A 33 8.76 -1.30 1.41
CA THR A 33 8.31 -1.49 2.80
C THR A 33 7.30 -0.40 3.19
N LEU A 34 7.57 0.85 2.84
CA LEU A 34 6.67 1.97 3.05
C LEU A 34 5.32 1.76 2.34
N VAL A 35 5.33 1.45 1.03
CA VAL A 35 4.09 1.28 0.25
C VAL A 35 3.25 0.12 0.79
N ARG A 36 3.88 -0.98 1.22
CA ARG A 36 3.18 -2.09 1.89
C ARG A 36 2.61 -1.67 3.25
N GLY A 37 3.35 -0.89 4.03
CA GLY A 37 2.88 -0.33 5.29
C GLY A 37 1.65 0.56 5.11
N LEU A 38 1.66 1.45 4.11
CA LEU A 38 0.51 2.29 3.77
C LEU A 38 -0.72 1.46 3.35
N ALA A 39 -0.52 0.40 2.56
CA ALA A 39 -1.61 -0.52 2.18
C ALA A 39 -2.23 -1.19 3.42
N GLN A 40 -1.40 -1.56 4.39
CA GLN A 40 -1.84 -2.16 5.65
C GLN A 40 -2.61 -1.16 6.53
N ILE A 41 -2.18 0.11 6.60
CA ILE A 41 -2.92 1.17 7.30
C ILE A 41 -4.30 1.36 6.66
N ALA A 42 -4.37 1.47 5.33
CA ALA A 42 -5.63 1.63 4.61
C ALA A 42 -6.59 0.48 4.91
N ARG A 43 -6.10 -0.77 4.96
CA ARG A 43 -6.91 -1.94 5.33
C ARG A 43 -7.47 -1.81 6.76
N HIS A 44 -6.63 -1.46 7.73
CA HIS A 44 -7.07 -1.31 9.13
C HIS A 44 -8.07 -0.16 9.31
N LEU A 45 -7.95 0.92 8.54
CA LEU A 45 -8.97 1.97 8.50
C LEU A 45 -10.32 1.43 7.98
N GLY A 46 -10.31 0.56 6.97
CA GLY A 46 -11.51 -0.11 6.48
C GLY A 46 -12.17 -0.98 7.55
N GLU A 47 -11.38 -1.81 8.25
CA GLU A 47 -11.84 -2.66 9.35
C GLU A 47 -12.45 -1.83 10.49
N LEU A 48 -11.77 -0.74 10.90
CA LEU A 48 -12.27 0.19 11.91
C LEU A 48 -13.60 0.83 11.49
N THR A 49 -13.70 1.23 10.22
CA THR A 49 -14.89 1.86 9.67
C THR A 49 -16.07 0.89 9.63
N ALA A 50 -15.84 -0.37 9.25
CA ALA A 50 -16.85 -1.42 9.29
C ALA A 50 -17.33 -1.68 10.72
N ALA A 51 -16.41 -1.77 11.69
CA ALA A 51 -16.75 -1.93 13.10
C ALA A 51 -17.55 -0.73 13.66
N ALA A 52 -17.19 0.50 13.26
CA ALA A 52 -17.93 1.70 13.62
C ALA A 52 -19.34 1.70 13.02
N ARG A 53 -19.49 1.24 11.77
CA ARG A 53 -20.78 1.13 11.08
C ARG A 53 -21.71 0.17 11.80
N ASP A 54 -21.20 -1.00 12.18
CA ASP A 54 -22.00 -2.00 12.89
C ASP A 54 -22.43 -1.48 14.27
N ARG A 55 -21.51 -0.79 14.97
CA ARG A 55 -21.77 -0.20 16.30
C ARG A 55 -22.74 0.98 16.27
N TRP A 56 -22.69 1.82 15.23
CA TRP A 56 -23.51 3.02 15.10
C TRP A 56 -24.64 2.86 14.09
N SER A 57 -24.99 1.63 13.71
CA SER A 57 -26.04 1.32 12.74
C SER A 57 -27.41 1.90 13.11
N ALA A 58 -27.68 2.09 14.40
CA ALA A 58 -28.88 2.75 14.90
C ALA A 58 -28.94 4.25 14.58
N TRP A 59 -27.80 4.89 14.30
CA TRP A 59 -27.69 6.30 13.92
C TRP A 59 -27.67 6.38 12.40
N GLY A 60 -28.84 6.17 11.78
CA GLY A 60 -28.99 5.96 10.33
C GLY A 60 -28.39 7.03 9.41
N THR A 61 -28.10 8.23 9.93
CA THR A 61 -27.42 9.30 9.19
C THR A 61 -25.91 9.07 9.04
N VAL A 62 -25.29 8.27 9.90
CA VAL A 62 -23.83 8.04 9.91
C VAL A 62 -23.43 6.87 8.99
N THR A 63 -24.36 5.92 8.77
CA THR A 63 -24.13 4.72 7.96
C THR A 63 -23.61 5.00 6.54
N PRO A 64 -24.18 5.94 5.75
CA PRO A 64 -23.70 6.21 4.40
C PRO A 64 -22.26 6.75 4.37
N HIS A 65 -21.89 7.59 5.35
CA HIS A 65 -20.54 8.13 5.48
C HIS A 65 -19.52 7.04 5.82
N LEU A 66 -19.89 6.09 6.68
CA LEU A 66 -19.03 4.96 7.03
C LEU A 66 -18.90 3.97 5.85
N GLN A 67 -19.97 3.72 5.10
CA GLN A 67 -19.88 2.93 3.87
C GLN A 67 -18.94 3.58 2.83
N GLN A 68 -19.01 4.90 2.67
CA GLN A 68 -18.10 5.62 1.78
C GLN A 68 -16.65 5.54 2.26
N ALA A 69 -16.40 5.69 3.55
CA ALA A 69 -15.07 5.58 4.13
C ALA A 69 -14.50 4.15 4.00
N GLU A 70 -15.33 3.11 4.15
CA GLU A 70 -14.96 1.71 3.94
C GLU A 70 -14.58 1.44 2.48
N ALA A 71 -15.37 1.97 1.52
CA ALA A 71 -15.07 1.85 0.09
C ALA A 71 -13.75 2.56 -0.26
N LEU A 72 -13.50 3.76 0.27
CA LEU A 72 -12.26 4.50 0.05
C LEU A 72 -11.04 3.76 0.62
N ALA A 73 -11.19 3.16 1.80
CA ALA A 73 -10.15 2.34 2.43
C ALA A 73 -9.83 1.10 1.57
N ALA A 74 -10.85 0.42 1.04
CA ALA A 74 -10.68 -0.72 0.15
C ALA A 74 -9.96 -0.34 -1.16
N ASP A 75 -10.37 0.77 -1.79
CA ASP A 75 -9.73 1.26 -3.01
C ASP A 75 -8.28 1.69 -2.79
N THR A 76 -8.01 2.38 -1.68
CA THR A 76 -6.64 2.79 -1.30
C THR A 76 -5.76 1.56 -1.07
N THR A 77 -6.26 0.56 -0.36
CA THR A 77 -5.55 -0.72 -0.12
C THR A 77 -5.21 -1.40 -1.44
N ARG A 78 -6.17 -1.47 -2.38
CA ARG A 78 -5.98 -2.06 -3.70
C ARG A 78 -4.92 -1.31 -4.51
N CYS A 79 -5.01 0.01 -4.59
CA CYS A 79 -4.06 0.85 -5.34
C CYS A 79 -2.64 0.73 -4.80
N LEU A 80 -2.45 0.77 -3.49
CA LEU A 80 -1.13 0.65 -2.86
C LEU A 80 -0.55 -0.76 -3.01
N SER A 81 -1.37 -1.80 -2.86
CA SER A 81 -0.94 -3.18 -3.10
C SER A 81 -0.51 -3.40 -4.55
N HIS A 82 -1.25 -2.83 -5.49
CA HIS A 82 -0.89 -2.84 -6.91
C HIS A 82 0.43 -2.08 -7.16
N ALA A 83 0.59 -0.89 -6.59
CA ALA A 83 1.83 -0.12 -6.70
C ALA A 83 3.04 -0.88 -6.16
N ALA A 84 2.92 -1.53 -4.99
CA ALA A 84 3.95 -2.40 -4.44
C ALA A 84 4.29 -3.58 -5.37
N GLY A 85 3.28 -4.16 -6.02
CA GLY A 85 3.46 -5.23 -7.01
C GLY A 85 4.24 -4.77 -8.25
N ILE A 86 3.83 -3.65 -8.85
CA ILE A 86 4.52 -3.04 -10.00
C ILE A 86 5.96 -2.67 -9.64
N TYR A 87 6.15 -2.09 -8.46
CA TYR A 87 7.47 -1.71 -7.98
C TYR A 87 8.39 -2.92 -7.84
N THR A 88 7.93 -3.97 -7.16
CA THR A 88 8.67 -5.24 -7.02
C THR A 88 9.01 -5.83 -8.39
N PHE A 89 8.06 -5.83 -9.34
CA PHE A 89 8.28 -6.35 -10.68
C PHE A 89 9.37 -5.58 -11.44
N ASN A 90 9.40 -4.25 -11.30
CA ASN A 90 10.39 -3.40 -11.97
C ASN A 90 11.78 -3.49 -11.34
N THR A 91 11.88 -3.65 -10.02
CA THR A 91 13.16 -3.71 -9.32
C THR A 91 13.79 -5.12 -9.30
N THR A 92 12.98 -6.18 -9.45
CA THR A 92 13.47 -7.57 -9.50
C THR A 92 13.72 -8.10 -10.91
N ARG A 93 13.41 -7.33 -11.96
CA ARG A 93 13.87 -7.64 -13.31
C ARG A 93 15.35 -7.26 -13.41
N PRO A 94 16.30 -8.20 -13.42
CA PRO A 94 17.60 -7.88 -13.98
C PRO A 94 17.33 -7.47 -15.43
N ASP A 95 17.83 -6.32 -15.81
CA ASP A 95 17.70 -5.78 -17.17
C ASP A 95 18.56 -6.62 -18.12
N THR A 96 18.17 -7.89 -18.29
CA THR A 96 18.84 -8.89 -19.12
C THR A 96 18.66 -8.54 -20.58
N THR A 97 17.67 -7.74 -20.95
CA THR A 97 17.53 -7.20 -22.30
C THR A 97 18.59 -6.12 -22.57
N ILE A 98 18.82 -5.18 -21.63
CA ILE A 98 19.88 -4.16 -21.76
C ILE A 98 21.28 -4.80 -21.70
N LEU A 99 21.51 -5.76 -20.79
CA LEU A 99 22.77 -6.50 -20.71
C LEU A 99 22.99 -7.38 -21.94
N ARG A 100 21.94 -8.00 -22.49
CA ARG A 100 22.04 -8.82 -23.69
C ARG A 100 22.29 -7.98 -24.95
N LEU A 101 21.62 -6.83 -25.09
CA LEU A 101 21.89 -5.85 -26.17
C LEU A 101 23.34 -5.32 -26.13
N ALA A 102 23.88 -5.04 -24.94
CA ALA A 102 25.27 -4.66 -24.75
C ALA A 102 26.25 -5.82 -25.04
N SER A 103 25.86 -7.07 -24.77
CA SER A 103 26.70 -8.25 -25.00
C SER A 103 26.70 -8.77 -26.44
N THR A 104 25.64 -8.50 -27.23
CA THR A 104 25.53 -9.02 -28.61
C THR A 104 26.13 -8.13 -29.67
N GLY A 105 26.66 -6.95 -29.33
CA GLY A 105 27.55 -6.18 -30.19
C GLY A 105 27.14 -6.10 -31.68
N THR A 106 25.86 -5.84 -31.99
CA THR A 106 25.46 -5.62 -33.37
C THR A 106 25.50 -4.13 -33.66
N ALA A 107 26.67 -3.70 -34.16
CA ALA A 107 26.79 -2.42 -34.87
C ALA A 107 25.71 -2.37 -35.96
N ARG A 108 24.90 -1.31 -35.93
CA ARG A 108 23.92 -0.98 -36.97
C ARG A 108 24.67 -0.91 -38.32
N PRO A 109 24.23 -1.61 -39.40
CA PRO A 109 24.81 -1.36 -40.70
C PRO A 109 24.43 0.06 -41.12
N ALA A 110 25.44 0.85 -41.49
CA ALA A 110 25.26 2.16 -42.09
C ALA A 110 24.47 1.98 -43.39
N ALA A 111 23.40 2.78 -43.54
CA ALA A 111 22.76 2.99 -44.83
C ALA A 111 23.60 3.95 -45.67
#